data_AF-A0AA85KLR7-F1
#
_entry.id   AF-A0AA85KLR7-F1
#
_cell.length_a   1.000
_cell.length_b   1.000
_cell.length_c   1.000
_cell.angle_alpha   90.00
_cell.angle_beta   90.00
_cell.angle_gamma   90.00
#
_symmetry.space_group_name_H-M   'P 1'
#
loop_
_entity.id
_entity.type
_entity.pdbx_description
1 polymer ?
#
loop_
_entity_poly.entity_id
_entity_poly.type
_entity_poly.pdbx_seq_one_letter_code
_entity_poly.pdbx_strand_id
1 'polypeptide(L)'
;MTPGEERMRFISKALQLLQKQKDLLASFNGYLARVLWQEGSFSEARLRIMLSSNGYAAGSFLVALHQRYGLRSEIDLFIAQAVLQFLCMKQTTVAIITFYTYTRGHPRLEPGPPFTHFPLLNFLWFLMLAIEKKCSLAVFSVLCEKYSPQLNRDSSYVKYLDKIGQLYFGVKPPTNEMNNFFSRIMQMFNDGGDRLDDSMLNEGSSCYAALNNINDVNSSPDEMCFEDVD
;
A
#
# COMPACT_ATOMS: atom_id res chain seq x y z
N MET A 1 -8.85 14.47 -30.15
CA MET A 1 -8.68 13.88 -28.80
C MET A 1 -7.24 13.46 -28.68
N THR A 2 -6.62 13.67 -27.52
CA THR A 2 -5.25 13.20 -27.30
C THR A 2 -5.26 11.69 -26.98
N PRO A 3 -4.20 10.94 -27.30
CA PRO A 3 -4.12 9.52 -26.96
C PRO A 3 -4.35 9.25 -25.45
N GLY A 4 -3.95 10.18 -24.58
CA GLY A 4 -4.20 10.09 -23.13
C GLY A 4 -5.69 10.17 -22.75
N GLU A 5 -6.46 11.04 -23.42
CA GLU A 5 -7.91 11.17 -23.19
C GLU A 5 -8.67 9.91 -23.60
N GLU A 6 -8.27 9.28 -24.70
CA GLU A 6 -8.87 8.03 -25.17
C GLU A 6 -8.62 6.89 -24.19
N ARG A 7 -7.38 6.77 -23.69
CA ARG A 7 -7.02 5.78 -22.67
C ARG A 7 -7.84 5.94 -21.40
N MET A 8 -7.98 7.17 -20.88
CA MET A 8 -8.79 7.41 -19.68
C MET A 8 -10.25 7.03 -19.87
N ARG A 9 -10.83 7.35 -21.04
CA ARG A 9 -12.21 6.96 -21.37
C ARG A 9 -12.36 5.45 -21.44
N PHE A 10 -11.40 4.75 -22.07
CA PHE A 10 -11.41 3.30 -22.14
C PHE A 10 -11.33 2.67 -20.74
N ILE A 11 -10.38 3.10 -19.91
CA ILE A 11 -10.23 2.59 -18.54
C ILE A 11 -11.51 2.83 -17.74
N SER A 12 -12.08 4.04 -17.80
CA SER A 12 -13.33 4.36 -17.11
C SER A 12 -14.48 3.45 -17.57
N LYS A 13 -14.61 3.25 -18.88
CA LYS A 13 -15.64 2.38 -19.45
C LYS A 13 -15.44 0.91 -19.05
N ALA A 14 -14.21 0.42 -19.09
CA ALA A 14 -13.86 -0.95 -18.70
C ALA A 14 -14.20 -1.20 -17.22
N LEU A 15 -13.81 -0.29 -16.31
CA LEU A 15 -14.13 -0.38 -14.89
C LEU A 15 -15.64 -0.41 -14.63
N GLN A 16 -16.42 0.39 -15.38
CA GLN A 16 -17.87 0.39 -15.28
C GLN A 16 -18.47 -0.96 -15.72
N LEU A 17 -18.00 -1.52 -16.84
CA LEU A 17 -18.50 -2.80 -17.36
C LEU A 17 -18.14 -3.98 -16.45
N LEU A 18 -16.94 -3.97 -15.89
CA LEU A 18 -16.42 -5.04 -15.04
C LEU A 18 -16.93 -4.98 -13.59
N GLN A 19 -17.62 -3.91 -13.18
CA GLN A 19 -18.03 -3.69 -11.78
C GLN A 19 -18.79 -4.88 -11.16
N LYS A 20 -19.56 -5.64 -11.96
CA LYS A 20 -20.32 -6.80 -11.51
C LYS A 20 -19.49 -8.10 -11.45
N GLN A 21 -18.36 -8.15 -12.16
CA GLN A 21 -17.48 -9.32 -12.27
C GLN A 21 -16.22 -9.09 -11.44
N LYS A 22 -16.32 -9.36 -10.13
CA LYS A 22 -15.26 -9.00 -9.17
C LYS A 22 -13.90 -9.59 -9.51
N ASP A 23 -13.84 -10.85 -9.94
CA ASP A 23 -12.58 -11.54 -10.25
C ASP A 23 -11.91 -10.97 -11.51
N LEU A 24 -12.71 -10.66 -12.53
CA LEU A 24 -12.22 -10.01 -13.75
C LEU A 24 -11.80 -8.57 -13.48
N LEU A 25 -12.54 -7.84 -12.65
CA LEU A 25 -12.17 -6.49 -12.22
C LEU A 25 -10.85 -6.50 -11.43
N ALA A 26 -10.67 -7.45 -10.53
CA ALA A 26 -9.44 -7.65 -9.77
C ALA A 26 -8.25 -7.93 -10.71
N SER A 27 -8.43 -8.85 -11.65
CA SER A 27 -7.42 -9.20 -12.67
C SER A 27 -7.07 -7.99 -13.55
N PHE A 28 -8.08 -7.25 -14.01
CA PHE A 28 -7.89 -6.04 -14.80
C PHE A 28 -7.11 -4.97 -14.03
N ASN A 29 -7.44 -4.74 -12.75
CA ASN A 29 -6.69 -3.81 -11.91
C ASN A 29 -5.23 -4.27 -11.74
N GLY A 30 -4.98 -5.57 -11.55
CA GLY A 30 -3.62 -6.12 -11.49
C GLY A 30 -2.82 -5.87 -12.77
N TYR A 31 -3.40 -6.14 -13.93
CA TYR A 31 -2.76 -5.85 -15.22
C TYR A 31 -2.49 -4.35 -15.41
N LEU A 32 -3.50 -3.52 -15.17
CA LEU A 32 -3.37 -2.07 -15.34
C LEU A 32 -2.32 -1.47 -14.38
N ALA A 33 -2.20 -2.00 -13.16
CA ALA A 33 -1.15 -1.59 -12.22
C ALA A 33 0.26 -1.81 -12.80
N ARG A 34 0.50 -2.96 -13.45
CA ARG A 34 1.80 -3.27 -14.06
C ARG A 34 2.14 -2.31 -15.21
N VAL A 35 1.16 -2.04 -16.08
CA VAL A 35 1.34 -1.08 -17.17
C VAL A 35 1.67 0.31 -16.63
N LEU A 36 0.90 0.79 -15.64
CA LEU A 36 1.13 2.11 -15.03
C LEU A 36 2.48 2.19 -14.31
N TRP A 37 2.94 1.10 -13.70
CA TRP A 37 4.28 1.05 -13.10
C TRP A 37 5.38 1.23 -14.14
N GLN A 38 5.30 0.51 -15.26
CA GLN A 38 6.27 0.60 -16.36
C GLN A 38 6.32 2.02 -16.95
N GLU A 39 5.19 2.72 -16.97
CA GLU A 39 5.07 4.10 -17.42
C GLU A 39 5.52 5.14 -16.37
N GLY A 40 5.88 4.71 -15.16
CA GLY A 40 6.28 5.61 -14.06
C GLY A 40 5.11 6.28 -13.32
N SER A 41 3.85 5.92 -13.62
CA SER A 41 2.66 6.40 -12.91
C SER A 41 2.45 5.62 -11.60
N PHE A 42 3.37 5.79 -10.64
CA PHE A 42 3.45 4.97 -9.43
C PHE A 42 2.25 5.11 -8.49
N SER A 43 1.70 6.32 -8.36
CA SER A 43 0.53 6.58 -7.51
C SER A 43 -0.70 5.84 -8.02
N GLU A 44 -0.97 5.93 -9.32
CA GLU A 44 -2.05 5.20 -9.98
C GLU A 44 -1.78 3.70 -9.97
N ALA A 45 -0.54 3.27 -10.21
CA ALA A 45 -0.17 1.86 -10.13
C ALA A 45 -0.42 1.28 -8.73
N ARG A 46 -0.06 2.02 -7.67
CA ARG A 46 -0.33 1.64 -6.28
C ARG A 46 -1.81 1.50 -6.02
N LEU A 47 -2.61 2.45 -6.46
CA LEU A 47 -4.06 2.38 -6.33
C LEU A 47 -4.61 1.12 -7.02
N ARG A 48 -4.18 0.84 -8.25
CA ARG A 48 -4.65 -0.33 -9.02
C ARG A 48 -4.24 -1.64 -8.37
N ILE A 49 -2.99 -1.79 -7.92
CA ILE A 49 -2.56 -3.04 -7.30
C ILE A 49 -3.30 -3.32 -5.99
N MET A 50 -3.60 -2.27 -5.21
CA MET A 50 -4.40 -2.38 -3.98
C MET A 50 -5.86 -2.80 -4.26
N LEU A 51 -6.37 -2.58 -5.48
CA LEU A 51 -7.69 -3.04 -5.92
C LEU A 51 -7.66 -4.42 -6.61
N SER A 52 -6.48 -4.99 -6.84
CA SER A 52 -6.32 -6.28 -7.52
C SER A 52 -6.68 -7.50 -6.67
N SER A 53 -6.94 -7.32 -5.37
CA SER A 53 -7.20 -8.40 -4.40
C SER A 53 -6.11 -9.49 -4.34
N ASN A 54 -4.91 -9.22 -4.89
CA ASN A 54 -3.78 -10.14 -4.88
C ASN A 54 -2.73 -9.65 -3.88
N GLY A 55 -2.68 -10.32 -2.71
CA GLY A 55 -1.80 -9.90 -1.62
C GLY A 55 -0.31 -10.11 -1.92
N TYR A 56 0.03 -11.14 -2.70
CA TYR A 56 1.42 -11.36 -3.12
C TYR A 56 1.88 -10.22 -4.02
N ALA A 57 1.10 -9.93 -5.07
CA ALA A 57 1.44 -8.85 -6.00
C ALA A 57 1.47 -7.47 -5.33
N ALA A 58 0.54 -7.19 -4.41
CA ALA A 58 0.55 -5.95 -3.62
C ALA A 58 1.78 -5.87 -2.71
N GLY A 59 2.15 -6.96 -2.03
CA GLY A 59 3.34 -6.99 -1.16
C GLY A 59 4.62 -6.74 -1.95
N SER A 60 4.83 -7.47 -3.05
CA SER A 60 5.99 -7.30 -3.93
C SER A 60 6.06 -5.90 -4.54
N PHE A 61 4.92 -5.36 -4.99
CA PHE A 61 4.83 -4.00 -5.49
C PHE A 61 5.26 -2.96 -4.45
N LEU A 62 4.80 -3.09 -3.21
CA LEU A 62 5.15 -2.14 -2.14
C LEU A 62 6.64 -2.21 -1.79
N VAL A 63 7.27 -3.39 -1.86
CA VAL A 63 8.72 -3.53 -1.70
C VAL A 63 9.44 -2.75 -2.79
N ALA A 64 9.07 -2.97 -4.06
CA ALA A 64 9.67 -2.27 -5.18
C ALA A 64 9.46 -0.74 -5.08
N LEU A 65 8.25 -0.30 -4.71
CA LEU A 65 7.93 1.11 -4.55
C LEU A 65 8.78 1.77 -3.45
N HIS A 66 8.89 1.13 -2.29
CA HIS A 66 9.72 1.65 -1.19
C HIS A 66 11.20 1.70 -1.57
N GLN A 67 11.74 0.65 -2.20
CA GLN A 67 13.14 0.63 -2.60
C GLN A 67 13.48 1.75 -3.59
N ARG A 68 12.53 2.11 -4.46
CA ARG A 68 12.72 3.11 -5.49
C ARG A 68 12.56 4.55 -4.99
N TYR A 69 11.61 4.81 -4.08
CA TYR A 69 11.24 6.18 -3.68
C TYR A 69 11.07 6.41 -2.18
N GLY A 70 11.04 5.36 -1.36
CA GLY A 70 10.74 5.46 0.06
C GLY A 70 11.95 5.85 0.91
N LEU A 71 11.69 6.65 1.95
CA LEU A 71 12.71 6.92 2.97
C LEU A 71 12.91 5.70 3.86
N ARG A 72 14.13 5.53 4.41
CA ARG A 72 14.42 4.43 5.35
C ARG A 72 13.49 4.44 6.56
N SER A 73 13.12 5.62 7.03
CA SER A 73 12.19 5.81 8.14
C SER A 73 10.74 5.41 7.80
N GLU A 74 10.37 5.26 6.53
CA GLU A 74 8.97 5.03 6.12
C GLU A 74 8.67 3.58 5.74
N ILE A 75 9.67 2.71 5.80
CA ILE A 75 9.57 1.29 5.42
C ILE A 75 8.37 0.58 6.05
N ASP A 76 8.11 0.83 7.33
CA ASP A 76 6.97 0.24 8.03
C ASP A 76 5.64 0.96 7.74
N LEU A 77 5.67 2.23 7.35
CA LEU A 77 4.49 3.02 6.99
C LEU A 77 3.84 2.55 5.68
N PHE A 78 4.66 2.16 4.69
CA PHE A 78 4.17 1.66 3.39
C PHE A 78 3.24 0.46 3.58
N ILE A 79 3.70 -0.53 4.35
CA ILE A 79 2.92 -1.74 4.60
C ILE A 79 1.82 -1.53 5.62
N ALA A 80 2.01 -0.68 6.63
CA ALA A 80 0.97 -0.34 7.60
C ALA A 80 -0.25 0.26 6.92
N GLN A 81 -0.04 1.26 6.04
CA GLN A 81 -1.13 1.87 5.30
C GLN A 81 -1.90 0.83 4.47
N ALA A 82 -1.19 -0.03 3.74
CA ALA A 82 -1.80 -1.05 2.90
C ALA A 82 -2.60 -2.09 3.70
N VAL A 83 -2.03 -2.63 4.78
CA VAL A 83 -2.71 -3.61 5.65
C VAL A 83 -3.97 -3.01 6.25
N LEU A 84 -3.91 -1.80 6.79
CA LEU A 84 -5.07 -1.14 7.38
C LEU A 84 -6.17 -0.90 6.34
N GLN A 85 -5.82 -0.47 5.14
CA GLN A 85 -6.76 -0.30 4.03
C GLN A 85 -7.45 -1.62 3.63
N PHE A 86 -6.69 -2.71 3.50
CA PHE A 86 -7.27 -4.03 3.22
C PHE A 86 -8.22 -4.50 4.31
N LEU A 87 -7.87 -4.27 5.58
CA LEU A 87 -8.75 -4.60 6.71
C LEU A 87 -10.05 -3.78 6.67
N CYS A 88 -10.00 -2.48 6.32
CA CYS A 88 -11.19 -1.66 6.09
C CYS A 88 -12.08 -2.19 4.95
N MET A 89 -11.48 -2.82 3.93
CA MET A 89 -12.19 -3.44 2.80
C MET A 89 -12.68 -4.87 3.09
N LYS A 90 -12.53 -5.36 4.32
CA LYS A 90 -12.84 -6.76 4.71
C LYS A 90 -12.02 -7.81 3.95
N GLN A 91 -10.85 -7.45 3.46
CA GLN A 91 -9.94 -8.36 2.76
C GLN A 91 -8.85 -8.88 3.69
N THR A 92 -9.22 -9.57 4.77
CA THR A 92 -8.27 -10.03 5.81
C THR A 92 -7.20 -10.95 5.26
N THR A 93 -7.57 -11.91 4.39
CA THR A 93 -6.60 -12.82 3.76
C THR A 93 -5.57 -12.06 2.91
N VAL A 94 -6.03 -11.09 2.12
CA VAL A 94 -5.16 -10.24 1.28
C VAL A 94 -4.24 -9.39 2.15
N ALA A 95 -4.73 -8.83 3.26
CA ALA A 95 -3.92 -8.08 4.22
C ALA A 95 -2.78 -8.94 4.79
N ILE A 96 -3.08 -10.18 5.21
CA ILE A 96 -2.10 -11.12 5.78
C ILE A 96 -1.04 -11.49 4.74
N ILE A 97 -1.46 -11.87 3.52
CA ILE A 97 -0.51 -12.27 2.46
C ILE A 97 0.36 -11.07 2.06
N THR A 98 -0.22 -9.87 1.92
CA THR A 98 0.55 -8.64 1.65
C THR A 98 1.58 -8.38 2.74
N PHE A 99 1.19 -8.47 4.02
CA PHE A 99 2.09 -8.26 5.15
C PHE A 99 3.27 -9.22 5.13
N TYR A 100 3.04 -10.53 4.98
CA TYR A 100 4.13 -11.50 4.96
C TYR A 100 4.98 -11.41 3.70
N THR A 101 4.38 -11.14 2.54
CA THR A 101 5.14 -10.97 1.29
C THR A 101 6.07 -9.76 1.40
N TYR A 102 5.55 -8.63 1.89
CA TYR A 102 6.34 -7.42 2.11
C TYR A 102 7.45 -7.65 3.15
N THR A 103 7.09 -8.11 4.35
CA THR A 103 8.05 -8.22 5.46
C THR A 103 9.15 -9.25 5.23
N ARG A 104 8.86 -10.34 4.48
CA ARG A 104 9.87 -11.36 4.13
C ARG A 104 10.67 -11.00 2.88
N GLY A 105 10.09 -10.22 1.96
CA GLY A 105 10.74 -9.82 0.71
C GLY A 105 11.56 -8.53 0.81
N HIS A 106 11.37 -7.73 1.86
CA HIS A 106 12.06 -6.44 1.97
C HIS A 106 13.50 -6.61 2.51
N PRO A 107 14.54 -6.20 1.75
CA PRO A 107 15.95 -6.49 2.09
C PRO A 107 16.48 -5.73 3.32
N ARG A 108 15.73 -4.73 3.79
CA ARG A 108 16.09 -3.89 4.95
C ARG A 108 15.29 -4.22 6.22
N LEU A 109 14.40 -5.22 6.18
CA LEU A 109 13.68 -5.67 7.36
C LEU A 109 14.39 -6.87 7.99
N GLU A 110 14.40 -6.91 9.31
CA GLU A 110 14.80 -8.12 10.03
C GLU A 110 13.76 -9.24 9.89
N PRO A 111 14.17 -10.50 10.10
CA PRO A 111 13.22 -11.59 10.25
C PRO A 111 12.26 -11.33 11.41
N GLY A 112 10.98 -11.64 11.19
CA GLY A 112 9.93 -11.52 12.20
C GLY A 112 8.63 -12.16 11.69
N PRO A 113 7.52 -11.99 12.42
CA PRO A 113 7.42 -11.38 13.76
C PRO A 113 7.98 -12.28 14.89
N PRO A 114 8.35 -11.70 16.06
CA PRO A 114 8.32 -10.27 16.38
C PRO A 114 9.49 -9.49 15.74
N PHE A 115 9.24 -8.23 15.40
CA PHE A 115 10.22 -7.28 14.87
C PHE A 115 10.78 -6.43 16.01
N THR A 116 12.10 -6.38 16.17
CA THR A 116 12.77 -5.65 17.26
C THR A 116 12.82 -4.14 17.00
N HIS A 117 13.13 -3.74 15.76
CA HIS A 117 13.32 -2.34 15.38
C HIS A 117 12.06 -1.70 14.78
N PHE A 118 11.07 -2.51 14.41
CA PHE A 118 9.85 -2.05 13.75
C PHE A 118 8.59 -2.35 14.58
N PRO A 119 8.36 -1.62 15.70
CA PRO A 119 7.20 -1.85 16.55
C PRO A 119 5.86 -1.67 15.83
N LEU A 120 5.78 -0.83 14.80
CA LEU A 120 4.56 -0.69 14.00
C LEU A 120 4.19 -2.00 13.30
N LEU A 121 5.16 -2.78 12.85
CA LEU A 121 4.91 -4.09 12.23
C LEU A 121 4.37 -5.10 13.24
N ASN A 122 4.83 -5.03 14.50
CA ASN A 122 4.25 -5.85 15.58
C ASN A 122 2.79 -5.47 15.86
N PHE A 123 2.47 -4.17 15.84
CA PHE A 123 1.08 -3.72 15.95
C PHE A 123 0.20 -4.34 14.87
N LEU A 124 0.60 -4.26 13.60
CA LEU A 124 -0.15 -4.85 12.48
C LEU A 124 -0.34 -6.36 12.65
N TRP A 125 0.74 -7.05 13.05
CA TRP A 125 0.69 -8.49 13.29
C TRP A 125 -0.29 -8.85 14.41
N PHE A 126 -0.20 -8.19 15.56
CA PHE A 126 -1.15 -8.40 16.67
C PHE A 126 -2.57 -7.99 16.32
N LEU A 127 -2.77 -6.94 15.54
CA LEU A 127 -4.09 -6.51 15.06
C LEU A 127 -4.73 -7.59 14.18
N MET A 128 -3.99 -8.13 13.20
CA MET A 128 -4.50 -9.20 12.33
C MET A 128 -4.80 -10.48 13.15
N LEU A 129 -3.94 -10.84 14.11
CA LEU A 129 -4.19 -11.95 15.04
C LEU A 129 -5.45 -11.72 15.88
N ALA A 130 -5.63 -10.51 16.43
CA ALA A 130 -6.80 -10.16 17.22
C ALA A 130 -8.10 -10.27 16.41
N ILE A 131 -8.07 -9.89 15.13
CA ILE A 131 -9.19 -10.07 14.19
C ILE A 131 -9.45 -11.55 13.93
N GLU A 132 -8.42 -12.33 13.60
CA GLU A 132 -8.53 -13.76 13.28
C GLU A 132 -9.07 -14.56 14.47
N LYS A 133 -8.59 -14.27 15.68
CA LYS A 133 -9.00 -14.92 16.93
C LYS A 133 -10.27 -14.32 17.54
N LYS A 134 -10.90 -13.33 16.89
CA LYS A 134 -12.11 -12.65 17.36
C LYS A 134 -11.96 -12.14 18.81
N CYS A 135 -10.83 -11.53 19.11
CA CYS A 135 -10.55 -10.96 20.42
C CYS A 135 -11.53 -9.82 20.76
N SER A 136 -11.62 -9.49 22.05
CA SER A 136 -12.52 -8.45 22.53
C SER A 136 -12.05 -7.05 22.14
N LEU A 137 -12.98 -6.08 22.18
CA LEU A 137 -12.67 -4.66 22.03
C LEU A 137 -11.57 -4.19 23.00
N ALA A 138 -11.53 -4.75 24.22
CA ALA A 138 -10.50 -4.40 25.19
C ALA A 138 -9.08 -4.73 24.69
N VAL A 139 -8.89 -5.87 24.02
CA VAL A 139 -7.59 -6.24 23.43
C VAL A 139 -7.20 -5.24 22.33
N PHE A 140 -8.14 -4.91 21.44
CA PHE A 140 -7.92 -3.91 20.40
C PHE A 140 -7.57 -2.53 20.98
N SER A 141 -8.30 -2.06 21.99
CA SER A 141 -8.03 -0.79 22.66
C SER A 141 -6.64 -0.74 23.28
N VAL A 142 -6.22 -1.81 23.97
CA VAL A 142 -4.87 -1.90 24.55
C VAL A 142 -3.80 -1.86 23.46
N LEU A 143 -4.00 -2.54 22.32
CA LEU A 143 -3.07 -2.46 21.20
C LEU A 143 -2.93 -1.03 20.68
N CYS A 144 -4.04 -0.35 20.43
CA CYS A 144 -4.03 1.04 19.95
C CYS A 144 -3.37 2.00 20.94
N GLU A 145 -3.61 1.82 22.24
CA GLU A 145 -3.00 2.65 23.29
C GLU A 145 -1.48 2.43 23.36
N LYS A 146 -1.03 1.16 23.43
CA LYS A 146 0.38 0.81 23.57
C LYS A 146 1.23 1.20 22.37
N TYR A 147 0.67 1.13 21.17
CA TYR A 147 1.36 1.48 19.93
C TYR A 147 1.04 2.90 19.44
N SER A 148 0.41 3.74 20.28
CA SER A 148 0.08 5.12 19.92
C SER A 148 1.26 5.94 19.37
N PRO A 149 2.52 5.83 19.87
CA PRO A 149 3.64 6.57 19.28
C PRO A 149 3.91 6.19 17.83
N GLN A 150 3.75 4.90 17.48
CA GLN A 150 3.93 4.42 16.11
C GLN A 150 2.74 4.80 15.23
N LEU A 151 1.52 4.74 15.77
CA LEU A 151 0.30 5.08 15.05
C LEU A 151 0.20 6.57 14.72
N ASN A 152 0.71 7.44 15.60
CA ASN A 152 0.70 8.88 15.40
C ASN A 152 1.66 9.39 14.31
N ARG A 153 2.48 8.51 13.73
CA ARG A 153 3.37 8.84 12.61
C ARG A 153 2.59 9.12 11.31
N ASP A 154 1.37 8.59 11.19
CA ASP A 154 0.48 8.86 10.07
C ASP A 154 -0.95 9.10 10.59
N SER A 155 -1.41 10.34 10.46
CA SER A 155 -2.75 10.77 10.90
C SER A 155 -3.90 10.01 10.22
N SER A 156 -3.65 9.40 9.06
CA SER A 156 -4.64 8.60 8.32
C SER A 156 -5.03 7.32 9.07
N TYR A 157 -4.14 6.78 9.91
CA TYR A 157 -4.36 5.50 10.60
C TYR A 157 -5.53 5.55 11.57
N VAL A 158 -5.77 6.70 12.21
CA VAL A 158 -6.91 6.88 13.12
C VAL A 158 -8.23 6.54 12.41
N LYS A 159 -8.41 7.06 11.19
CA LYS A 159 -9.62 6.81 10.39
C LYS A 159 -9.77 5.33 10.00
N TYR A 160 -8.66 4.66 9.70
CA TYR A 160 -8.68 3.24 9.40
C TYR A 160 -9.00 2.40 10.64
N LEU A 161 -8.39 2.72 11.78
CA LEU A 161 -8.59 2.01 13.04
C LEU A 161 -9.99 2.19 13.58
N ASP A 162 -10.61 3.36 13.44
CA ASP A 162 -12.02 3.56 13.77
C ASP A 162 -12.91 2.63 12.95
N LYS A 163 -12.63 2.52 11.64
CA LYS A 163 -13.39 1.62 10.77
C LYS A 163 -13.18 0.16 11.15
N ILE A 164 -11.94 -0.23 11.42
CA ILE A 164 -11.58 -1.59 11.86
C ILE A 164 -12.28 -1.93 13.18
N GLY A 165 -12.29 -1.00 14.14
CA GLY A 165 -13.04 -1.08 15.39
C GLY A 165 -14.52 -1.39 15.16
N GLN A 166 -15.15 -0.69 14.22
CA GLN A 166 -16.56 -0.93 13.87
C GLN A 166 -16.78 -2.28 13.19
N LEU A 167 -15.87 -2.68 12.29
CA LEU A 167 -16.01 -3.88 11.47
C LEU A 167 -15.80 -5.17 12.24
N TYR A 168 -14.84 -5.19 13.17
CA TYR A 168 -14.36 -6.42 13.80
C TYR A 168 -14.54 -6.46 15.31
N PHE A 169 -14.69 -5.32 15.98
CA PHE A 169 -14.70 -5.23 17.45
C PHE A 169 -15.98 -4.63 18.02
N GLY A 170 -16.98 -4.34 17.18
CA GLY A 170 -18.30 -3.89 17.63
C GLY A 170 -18.35 -2.44 18.12
N VAL A 171 -17.39 -1.60 17.74
CA VAL A 171 -17.47 -0.14 17.99
C VAL A 171 -18.70 0.41 17.25
N LYS A 172 -19.55 1.15 17.95
CA LYS A 172 -20.73 1.77 17.33
C LYS A 172 -20.27 2.83 16.32
N PRO A 173 -20.81 2.85 15.09
CA PRO A 173 -20.48 3.88 14.13
C PRO A 173 -20.94 5.25 14.68
N PRO A 174 -20.17 6.33 14.46
CA PRO A 174 -20.72 7.66 14.62
C PRO A 174 -21.92 7.79 13.67
N THR A 175 -23.03 8.32 14.18
CA THR A 175 -24.28 8.47 13.41
C THR A 175 -23.99 9.18 12.08
N ASN A 176 -24.32 8.53 10.94
CA ASN A 176 -24.36 9.04 9.55
C ASN A 176 -23.16 8.92 8.55
N GLU A 177 -22.17 8.03 8.70
CA GLU A 177 -21.01 8.05 7.76
C GLU A 177 -20.65 6.77 6.97
N MET A 178 -21.44 5.69 7.01
CA MET A 178 -20.97 4.41 6.46
C MET A 178 -20.86 4.34 4.92
N ASN A 179 -21.69 5.07 4.16
CA ASN A 179 -21.71 5.00 2.69
C ASN A 179 -20.69 5.93 2.00
N ASN A 180 -20.13 6.90 2.73
CA ASN A 180 -19.15 7.87 2.19
C ASN A 180 -17.69 7.43 2.41
N PHE A 181 -17.45 6.28 3.06
CA PHE A 181 -16.09 5.88 3.43
C PHE A 181 -15.32 5.23 2.28
N PHE A 182 -15.96 4.47 1.38
CA PHE A 182 -15.26 3.90 0.23
C PHE A 182 -14.75 4.99 -0.72
N SER A 183 -15.56 6.01 -0.99
CA SER A 183 -15.14 7.19 -1.76
C SER A 183 -14.03 7.97 -1.06
N ARG A 184 -14.09 8.12 0.27
CA ARG A 184 -13.02 8.72 1.08
C ARG A 184 -11.74 7.88 1.12
N ILE A 185 -11.82 6.55 1.21
CA ILE A 185 -10.64 5.65 1.12
C ILE A 185 -10.03 5.78 -0.28
N MET A 186 -10.85 5.76 -1.32
CA MET A 186 -10.38 5.95 -2.70
C MET A 186 -9.69 7.30 -2.88
N GLN A 187 -10.22 8.35 -2.26
CA GLN A 187 -9.57 9.66 -2.19
C GLN A 187 -8.26 9.58 -1.41
N MET A 188 -8.20 8.90 -0.26
CA MET A 188 -6.97 8.72 0.53
C MET A 188 -5.91 7.87 -0.17
N PHE A 189 -6.31 6.88 -0.98
CA PHE A 189 -5.39 6.16 -1.87
C PHE A 189 -4.74 7.09 -2.90
N ASN A 190 -5.48 8.12 -3.34
CA ASN A 190 -5.03 9.10 -4.32
C ASN A 190 -4.24 10.26 -3.69
N ASP A 191 -4.51 10.59 -2.42
CA ASP A 191 -3.90 11.71 -1.68
C ASP A 191 -2.60 11.31 -0.96
N GLY A 192 -2.28 10.01 -0.90
CA GLY A 192 -1.02 9.48 -0.35
C GLY A 192 0.16 9.45 -1.33
N GLY A 193 0.01 10.08 -2.51
CA GLY A 193 1.10 10.34 -3.44
C GLY A 193 1.55 11.78 -3.28
N ASP A 194 2.59 12.02 -2.49
CA ASP A 194 3.18 13.35 -2.38
C ASP A 194 3.52 13.88 -3.78
N ARG A 195 3.09 15.12 -4.01
CA ARG A 195 3.48 15.93 -5.16
C ARG A 195 5.00 16.01 -5.17
N LEU A 196 5.63 15.27 -6.07
CA LEU A 196 6.97 15.61 -6.53
C LEU A 196 6.84 16.95 -7.25
N ASP A 197 7.16 18.02 -6.53
CA ASP A 197 7.29 19.36 -7.09
C ASP A 197 8.38 19.32 -8.16
N ASP A 198 7.99 19.57 -9.40
CA ASP A 198 8.84 19.55 -10.60
C ASP A 198 9.68 20.84 -10.71
N SER A 199 10.26 21.28 -9.58
CA SER A 199 10.92 22.57 -9.42
C SER A 199 12.43 22.45 -9.26
N MET A 200 13.09 21.57 -10.03
CA MET A 200 14.56 21.60 -10.16
C MET A 200 14.99 21.42 -11.62
N LEU A 201 14.53 22.33 -12.48
CA LEU A 201 15.14 22.60 -13.79
C LEU A 201 15.40 24.09 -13.95
N ASN A 202 16.29 24.67 -13.14
CA ASN A 202 17.19 25.75 -13.58
C ASN A 202 18.24 26.05 -12.50
N GLU A 203 19.48 25.57 -12.67
CA GLU A 203 20.66 26.43 -12.61
C GLU A 203 21.89 25.67 -13.10
N GLY A 204 22.65 26.33 -13.96
CA GLY A 204 23.70 25.72 -14.77
C GLY A 204 24.99 25.43 -14.03
N SER A 205 25.70 24.46 -14.62
CA SER A 205 27.16 24.38 -14.72
C SER A 205 27.99 24.00 -13.49
N SER A 206 28.72 22.89 -13.71
CA SER A 206 30.09 22.60 -13.26
C SER A 206 30.28 21.83 -11.96
N CYS A 207 30.32 20.50 -12.08
CA CYS A 207 31.45 19.71 -11.56
C CYS A 207 31.42 18.27 -12.09
N TYR A 208 32.07 18.04 -13.24
CA TYR A 208 32.68 16.74 -13.51
C TYR A 208 34.01 16.71 -12.76
N ALA A 209 34.09 15.97 -11.66
CA ALA A 209 35.28 15.21 -11.27
C ALA A 209 35.05 14.53 -9.91
N ALA A 210 35.51 13.27 -9.84
CA ALA A 210 35.64 12.41 -8.66
C ALA A 210 34.36 11.72 -8.17
N LEU A 211 34.10 10.54 -8.71
CA LEU A 211 34.39 9.27 -8.01
C LEU A 211 34.10 8.09 -8.95
N ASN A 212 35.05 7.80 -9.83
CA ASN A 212 35.22 6.46 -10.38
C ASN A 212 35.89 5.60 -9.31
N ASN A 213 35.13 4.75 -8.64
CA ASN A 213 35.50 3.39 -8.24
C ASN A 213 34.47 2.87 -7.22
N ILE A 214 33.49 2.10 -7.70
CA ILE A 214 33.13 0.78 -7.19
C ILE A 214 32.39 0.12 -8.37
N ASN A 215 33.07 -0.80 -9.03
CA ASN A 215 32.45 -1.71 -9.98
C ASN A 215 31.62 -2.76 -9.22
N ASP A 216 30.55 -3.18 -9.88
CA ASP A 216 29.87 -4.47 -9.79
C ASP A 216 28.94 -4.73 -8.59
N VAL A 217 27.68 -4.27 -8.75
CA VAL A 217 26.54 -5.21 -8.81
C VAL A 217 25.54 -4.70 -9.85
N ASN A 218 25.47 -5.38 -11.00
CA ASN A 218 24.34 -5.27 -11.92
C ASN A 218 23.07 -5.75 -11.20
N SER A 219 22.22 -4.81 -10.79
CA SER A 219 20.81 -5.08 -10.52
C SER A 219 19.99 -4.12 -11.38
N SER A 220 19.65 -4.58 -12.58
CA SER A 220 18.73 -3.91 -13.48
C SER A 220 17.36 -3.74 -12.78
N PRO A 221 16.75 -2.55 -12.71
CA PRO A 221 15.46 -2.36 -12.04
C PRO A 221 14.23 -2.82 -12.86
N ASP A 222 14.45 -3.44 -14.02
CA ASP A 222 13.41 -3.53 -15.07
C ASP A 222 12.63 -4.85 -15.16
N GLU A 223 12.88 -5.82 -14.28
CA GLU A 223 12.08 -7.05 -14.23
C GLU A 223 11.35 -7.18 -12.89
N MET A 224 10.17 -6.56 -12.80
CA MET A 224 9.13 -7.15 -11.96
C MET A 224 8.59 -8.39 -12.68
N CYS A 225 9.25 -9.54 -12.49
CA CYS A 225 8.71 -10.83 -12.86
C CYS A 225 7.54 -11.14 -11.91
N PHE A 226 6.34 -10.72 -12.30
CA PHE A 226 5.13 -11.34 -11.79
C PHE A 226 5.01 -12.67 -12.52
N GLU A 227 5.45 -13.76 -11.88
CA GLU A 227 5.09 -15.07 -12.39
C GLU A 227 3.56 -15.17 -12.39
N ASP A 228 3.01 -15.50 -13.55
CA ASP A 228 1.61 -15.89 -13.68
C ASP A 228 1.45 -17.19 -12.89
N VAL A 229 0.81 -17.10 -11.72
CA VAL A 229 0.35 -18.29 -11.01
C VAL A 229 -0.99 -18.67 -11.64
N ASP A 230 -0.97 -19.72 -12.44
CA ASP A 230 -2.13 -20.40 -13.06
C ASP A 230 -3.23 -20.76 -12.04
#